data_AF-A0A495WJE8-F1
#
_entry.id   AF-A0A495WJE8-F1
#
_cell.length_a   1.000
_cell.length_b   1.000
_cell.length_c   1.000
_cell.angle_alpha   90.00
_cell.angle_beta   90.00
_cell.angle_gamma   90.00
#
_symmetry.space_group_name_H-M   'P 1'
#
loop_
_entity.id
_entity.type
_entity.pdbx_description
1 polymer ?
#
loop_
_entity_poly.entity_id
_entity_poly.type
_entity_poly.pdbx_seq_one_letter_code
_entity_poly.pdbx_strand_id
1 'polypeptide(L)'
;MTSRPPSRRLSDQLAAAAADYQAAVVIPHCPQCSNSCCRLDPLVLELEWKQVRTLWRIDEARAAFDRRLAAGQGPQEIRAGNGLYYAHGKPCPAFDEAAANCRVYGQAVKPAGCSDFPVYEDGGVVVADLRCEAVDRVGLGVALGRAIGPDYRIVADADPDFPFLVSLEARRKRPAKR
;
A
#
# COMPACT_ATOMS: atom_id res chain seq x y z
N MET A 1 -20.89 -18.81 -30.85
CA MET A 1 -21.12 -18.53 -29.42
C MET A 1 -19.84 -17.95 -28.85
N THR A 2 -19.74 -16.63 -28.74
CA THR A 2 -18.60 -15.95 -28.12
C THR A 2 -18.76 -16.08 -26.61
N SER A 3 -18.01 -17.00 -26.01
CA SER A 3 -17.94 -17.18 -24.57
C SER A 3 -17.51 -15.86 -23.92
N ARG A 4 -18.41 -15.25 -23.16
CA ARG A 4 -18.12 -14.06 -22.35
C ARG A 4 -17.02 -14.45 -21.36
N PRO A 5 -15.88 -13.74 -21.30
CA PRO A 5 -14.81 -14.08 -20.37
C PRO A 5 -15.37 -14.12 -18.94
N PRO A 6 -14.88 -15.03 -18.08
CA PRO A 6 -15.33 -15.11 -16.69
C PRO A 6 -15.15 -13.74 -16.04
N SER A 7 -16.20 -13.21 -15.39
CA SER A 7 -16.11 -11.92 -14.73
C SER A 7 -15.07 -12.04 -13.61
N ARG A 8 -13.91 -11.38 -13.78
CA ARG A 8 -12.92 -11.25 -12.70
C ARG A 8 -13.60 -10.66 -11.47
N ARG A 9 -13.26 -11.13 -10.27
CA ARG A 9 -13.81 -10.55 -9.04
C ARG A 9 -13.41 -9.07 -8.98
N LEU A 10 -14.27 -8.23 -8.40
CA LEU A 10 -14.03 -6.79 -8.34
C LEU A 10 -12.71 -6.46 -7.62
N SER A 11 -12.37 -7.20 -6.56
CA SER A 11 -11.08 -7.14 -5.86
C SER A 11 -9.91 -7.37 -6.80
N ASP A 12 -9.98 -8.39 -7.66
CA ASP A 12 -8.90 -8.72 -8.60
C ASP A 12 -8.70 -7.62 -9.64
N GLN A 13 -9.80 -6.98 -10.07
CA GLN A 13 -9.75 -5.84 -10.99
C GLN A 13 -9.15 -4.59 -10.32
N LEU A 14 -9.52 -4.33 -9.06
CA LEU A 14 -8.95 -3.24 -8.27
C LEU A 14 -7.47 -3.46 -7.99
N ALA A 15 -7.07 -4.67 -7.59
CA ALA A 15 -5.69 -5.04 -7.35
C ALA A 15 -4.83 -4.89 -8.62
N ALA A 16 -5.33 -5.37 -9.76
CA ALA A 16 -4.66 -5.19 -11.05
C ALA A 16 -4.52 -3.72 -11.41
N ALA A 17 -5.60 -2.92 -11.26
CA ALA A 17 -5.58 -1.50 -11.58
C ALA A 17 -4.65 -0.68 -10.66
N ALA A 18 -4.58 -1.03 -9.36
CA ALA A 18 -3.64 -0.43 -8.42
C ALA A 18 -2.19 -0.77 -8.81
N ALA A 19 -1.92 -2.02 -9.18
CA ALA A 19 -0.61 -2.44 -9.66
C ALA A 19 -0.21 -1.71 -10.96
N ASP A 20 -1.13 -1.59 -11.93
CA ASP A 20 -0.93 -0.88 -13.19
C ASP A 20 -0.68 0.62 -12.95
N TYR A 21 -1.42 1.24 -12.02
CA TYR A 21 -1.20 2.64 -11.64
C TYR A 21 0.18 2.84 -11.04
N GLN A 22 0.62 1.96 -10.14
CA GLN A 22 1.99 2.03 -9.61
C GLN A 22 3.02 1.90 -10.74
N ALA A 23 2.82 0.93 -11.64
CA ALA A 23 3.68 0.67 -12.79
C ALA A 23 3.87 1.90 -13.68
N ALA A 24 2.76 2.58 -14.00
CA ALA A 24 2.72 3.66 -14.98
C ALA A 24 2.98 5.06 -14.40
N VAL A 25 2.61 5.30 -13.14
CA VAL A 25 2.60 6.65 -12.55
C VAL A 25 3.61 6.77 -11.42
N VAL A 26 3.56 5.86 -10.45
CA VAL A 26 4.35 5.99 -9.22
C VAL A 26 5.83 5.75 -9.50
N ILE A 27 6.18 4.63 -10.15
CA ILE A 27 7.59 4.24 -10.36
C ILE A 27 8.36 5.23 -11.21
N PRO A 28 7.82 5.71 -12.36
CA PRO A 28 8.59 6.62 -13.20
C PRO A 28 8.85 7.97 -12.52
N HIS A 29 8.02 8.34 -11.53
CA HIS A 29 8.20 9.55 -10.73
C HIS A 29 9.16 9.38 -9.56
N CYS A 30 9.34 8.16 -9.01
CA CYS A 30 10.18 7.92 -7.84
C CYS A 30 11.58 8.55 -7.89
N PRO A 31 12.34 8.53 -9.02
CA PRO A 31 13.66 9.16 -9.10
C PRO A 31 13.66 10.68 -8.94
N GLN A 32 12.51 11.32 -9.10
CA GLN A 32 12.33 12.77 -9.03
C GLN A 32 11.74 13.21 -7.69
N CYS A 33 11.22 12.28 -6.88
CA CYS A 33 10.63 12.59 -5.59
C CYS A 33 11.69 13.07 -4.61
N SER A 34 11.42 14.17 -3.91
CA SER A 34 12.26 14.61 -2.80
C SER A 34 12.11 13.69 -1.58
N ASN A 35 10.94 13.09 -1.40
CA ASN A 35 10.63 12.05 -0.42
C ASN A 35 10.09 10.80 -1.12
N SER A 36 10.98 10.00 -1.71
CA SER A 36 10.53 8.79 -2.39
C SER A 36 9.95 7.80 -1.36
N CYS A 37 8.76 7.26 -1.63
CA CYS A 37 8.09 6.26 -0.77
C CYS A 37 8.89 4.96 -0.58
N CYS A 38 9.95 4.76 -1.37
CA CYS A 38 10.86 3.62 -1.25
C CYS A 38 12.14 3.96 -0.46
N ARG A 39 12.38 5.25 -0.21
CA ARG A 39 13.51 5.81 0.56
C ARG A 39 12.96 6.50 1.81
N LEU A 40 12.03 5.84 2.52
CA LEU A 40 11.45 6.29 3.80
C LEU A 40 12.50 6.29 4.94
N ASP A 41 13.74 6.69 4.66
CA ASP A 41 14.80 6.95 5.64
C ASP A 41 14.44 8.01 6.71
N PRO A 42 13.53 9.00 6.49
CA PRO A 42 13.18 9.98 7.52
C PRO A 42 11.88 9.65 8.26
N LEU A 43 11.13 8.63 7.84
CA LEU A 43 9.76 8.39 8.32
C LEU A 43 9.72 7.18 9.25
N VAL A 44 9.51 7.47 10.53
CA VAL A 44 9.17 6.47 11.53
C VAL A 44 7.69 6.12 11.36
N LEU A 45 7.40 4.88 10.95
CA LEU A 45 6.02 4.39 10.95
C LEU A 45 5.61 4.07 12.38
N GLU A 46 4.66 4.84 12.92
CA GLU A 46 4.02 4.53 14.20
C GLU A 46 2.88 3.52 13.96
N LEU A 47 2.98 2.36 14.61
CA LEU A 47 2.14 1.20 14.34
C LEU A 47 1.64 0.59 15.65
N GLU A 48 0.38 0.19 15.66
CA GLU A 48 -0.18 -0.66 16.70
C GLU A 48 0.22 -2.13 16.51
N TRP A 49 0.10 -2.93 17.58
CA TRP A 49 0.41 -4.37 17.55
C TRP A 49 -0.30 -5.10 16.41
N LYS A 50 -1.59 -4.79 16.17
CA LYS A 50 -2.36 -5.45 15.11
C LYS A 50 -1.76 -5.19 13.73
N GLN A 51 -1.29 -3.96 13.50
CA GLN A 51 -0.67 -3.55 12.24
C GLN A 51 0.69 -4.23 12.06
N VAL A 52 1.55 -4.20 13.08
CA VAL A 52 2.84 -4.91 13.05
C VAL A 52 2.67 -6.40 12.81
N ARG A 53 1.76 -7.04 13.54
CA ARG A 53 1.48 -8.48 13.39
C ARG A 53 1.06 -8.83 11.96
N THR A 54 0.21 -8.00 11.36
CA THR A 54 -0.34 -8.23 10.01
C THR A 54 0.72 -7.95 8.95
N LEU A 55 1.39 -6.80 9.02
CA LEU A 55 2.37 -6.35 8.03
C LEU A 55 3.63 -7.23 8.00
N TRP A 56 4.11 -7.67 9.17
CA TRP A 56 5.28 -8.54 9.31
C TRP A 56 4.93 -10.04 9.39
N ARG A 57 3.65 -10.41 9.23
CA ARG A 57 3.17 -11.81 9.28
C ARG A 57 3.68 -12.56 10.52
N ILE A 58 3.45 -11.96 11.68
CA ILE A 58 3.95 -12.49 12.96
C ILE A 58 2.92 -13.47 13.53
N ASP A 59 3.31 -14.74 13.63
CA ASP A 59 2.47 -15.82 14.15
C ASP A 59 2.62 -16.04 15.66
N GLU A 60 3.46 -15.27 16.34
CA GLU A 60 3.61 -15.27 17.79
C GLU A 60 2.71 -14.25 18.50
N ALA A 61 2.46 -14.47 19.80
CA ALA A 61 1.72 -13.53 20.63
C ALA A 61 2.54 -12.26 20.90
N ARG A 62 1.85 -11.12 21.11
CA ARG A 62 2.46 -9.81 21.39
C ARG A 62 3.59 -9.89 22.43
N ALA A 63 3.31 -10.53 23.56
CA ALA A 63 4.27 -10.63 24.66
C ALA A 63 5.53 -11.44 24.28
N ALA A 64 5.43 -12.42 23.38
CA ALA A 64 6.59 -13.17 22.89
C ALA A 64 7.41 -12.31 21.92
N PHE A 65 6.72 -11.63 21.01
CA PHE A 65 7.35 -10.68 20.09
C PHE A 65 8.07 -9.55 20.85
N ASP A 66 7.44 -8.95 21.85
CA ASP A 66 8.01 -7.86 22.65
C ASP A 66 9.26 -8.31 23.41
N ARG A 67 9.25 -9.53 23.99
CA ARG A 67 10.43 -10.11 24.64
C ARG A 67 11.57 -10.35 23.66
N ARG A 68 11.25 -10.89 22.47
CA ARG A 68 12.22 -11.14 21.41
C ARG A 68 12.83 -9.83 20.89
N LEU A 69 11.99 -8.81 20.73
CA LEU A 69 12.41 -7.47 20.31
C LEU A 69 13.34 -6.82 21.37
N ALA A 70 12.98 -6.89 22.65
CA ALA A 70 13.81 -6.38 23.75
C ALA A 70 15.15 -7.11 23.90
N ALA A 71 15.20 -8.39 23.52
CA ALA A 71 16.43 -9.18 23.48
C ALA A 71 17.30 -8.92 22.23
N GLY A 72 16.89 -8.00 21.35
CA GLY A 72 17.59 -7.73 20.09
C GLY A 72 17.43 -8.82 19.03
N GLN A 73 16.47 -9.73 19.22
CA GLN A 73 16.21 -10.88 18.35
C GLN A 73 14.98 -10.67 17.44
N GLY A 74 14.39 -9.46 17.47
CA GLY A 74 13.28 -9.01 16.62
C GLY A 74 13.74 -8.47 15.26
N PRO A 75 12.81 -8.11 14.36
CA PRO A 75 13.15 -7.35 13.16
C PRO A 75 13.92 -6.08 13.54
N GLN A 76 15.10 -5.89 12.97
CA GLN A 76 16.02 -4.81 13.35
C GLN A 76 15.46 -3.42 13.06
N GLU A 77 14.45 -3.33 12.20
CA GLU A 77 13.74 -2.13 11.80
C GLU A 77 12.64 -1.73 12.78
N ILE A 78 12.15 -2.63 13.64
CA ILE A 78 11.08 -2.35 14.60
C ILE A 78 11.68 -1.96 15.96
N ARG A 79 11.16 -0.90 16.55
CA ARG A 79 11.39 -0.51 17.96
C ARG A 79 10.05 -0.46 18.67
N ALA A 80 9.98 -0.92 19.91
CA ALA A 80 8.79 -0.73 20.74
C ALA A 80 8.98 0.49 21.65
N GLY A 81 7.92 1.28 21.84
CA GLY A 81 7.93 2.43 22.74
C GLY A 81 6.51 2.92 23.00
N ASN A 82 6.21 3.40 24.22
CA ASN A 82 4.91 3.98 24.57
C ASN A 82 3.67 3.12 24.21
N GLY A 83 3.82 1.80 24.18
CA GLY A 83 2.74 0.88 23.78
C GLY A 83 2.53 0.69 22.28
N LEU A 84 3.30 1.40 21.45
CA LEU A 84 3.34 1.34 19.99
C LEU A 84 4.64 0.70 19.48
N TYR A 85 4.69 0.53 18.17
CA TYR A 85 5.85 0.06 17.42
C TYR A 85 6.24 1.08 16.38
N TYR A 86 7.53 1.31 16.26
CA TYR A 86 8.13 2.29 15.40
C TYR A 86 9.00 1.54 14.40
N ALA A 87 8.58 1.48 13.15
CA ALA A 87 9.42 0.91 12.09
C ALA A 87 10.23 2.04 11.43
N HIS A 88 11.56 1.89 11.39
CA HIS A 88 12.47 2.89 10.84
C HIS A 88 13.67 2.28 10.10
N GLY A 89 14.24 3.04 9.17
CA GLY A 89 15.71 3.16 9.09
C GLY A 89 16.47 2.36 8.03
N LYS A 90 15.81 1.78 7.01
CA LYS A 90 16.51 1.37 5.77
C LYS A 90 15.65 1.69 4.55
N PRO A 91 16.27 2.09 3.41
CA PRO A 91 15.56 2.11 2.14
C PRO A 91 14.93 0.73 1.91
N CYS A 92 13.73 0.71 1.33
CA CYS A 92 13.07 -0.52 0.94
C CYS A 92 14.10 -1.45 0.25
N PRO A 93 14.19 -2.75 0.55
CA PRO A 93 15.19 -3.64 -0.06
C PRO A 93 15.11 -3.69 -1.60
N ALA A 94 14.00 -3.20 -2.15
CA ALA A 94 13.77 -3.02 -3.57
C ALA A 94 14.25 -1.68 -4.14
N PHE A 95 14.64 -0.72 -3.30
CA PHE A 95 15.13 0.57 -3.72
C PHE A 95 16.55 0.43 -4.26
N ASP A 96 16.72 0.81 -5.51
CA ASP A 96 18.00 0.92 -6.18
C ASP A 96 18.59 2.30 -5.91
N GLU A 97 19.57 2.38 -5.02
CA GLU A 97 20.25 3.64 -4.71
C GLU A 97 20.97 4.25 -5.92
N ALA A 98 21.46 3.43 -6.86
CA ALA A 98 22.17 3.91 -8.04
C ALA A 98 21.22 4.51 -9.08
N ALA A 99 20.02 3.96 -9.22
CA ALA A 99 19.01 4.43 -10.16
C ALA A 99 17.94 5.33 -9.51
N ALA A 100 18.00 5.53 -8.19
CA ALA A 100 17.01 6.21 -7.37
C ALA A 100 15.57 5.71 -7.62
N ASN A 101 15.37 4.41 -7.86
CA ASN A 101 14.07 3.85 -8.24
C ASN A 101 13.74 2.56 -7.47
N CYS A 102 12.52 2.04 -7.64
CA CYS A 102 12.10 0.78 -7.00
C CYS A 102 12.05 -0.37 -8.00
N ARG A 103 12.77 -1.46 -7.69
CA ARG A 103 12.93 -2.67 -8.51
C ARG A 103 11.87 -3.76 -8.27
N VAL A 104 10.96 -3.60 -7.30
CA VAL A 104 9.92 -4.60 -6.99
C VAL A 104 8.83 -4.68 -8.06
N TYR A 105 8.69 -3.64 -8.87
CA TYR A 105 7.60 -3.54 -9.82
C TYR A 105 7.95 -4.19 -11.15
N GLY A 106 7.71 -5.50 -11.21
CA GLY A 106 8.02 -6.36 -12.35
C GLY A 106 8.52 -7.76 -11.95
N GLN A 107 8.56 -8.10 -10.66
CA GLN A 107 9.01 -9.41 -10.17
C GLN A 107 7.98 -10.12 -9.28
N ALA A 108 8.02 -11.45 -9.30
CA ALA A 108 6.99 -12.32 -8.74
C ALA A 108 6.91 -12.37 -7.21
N VAL A 109 7.87 -11.81 -6.47
CA VAL A 109 7.90 -11.95 -5.01
C VAL A 109 8.37 -10.67 -4.32
N LYS A 110 7.47 -10.10 -3.53
CA LYS A 110 7.76 -9.16 -2.45
C LYS A 110 8.44 -9.92 -1.29
N PRO A 111 9.57 -9.45 -0.73
CA PRO A 111 10.12 -10.04 0.49
C PRO A 111 9.11 -9.97 1.64
N ALA A 112 9.10 -10.97 2.52
CA ALA A 112 8.38 -10.87 3.78
C ALA A 112 8.91 -9.65 4.59
N GLY A 113 8.02 -8.79 5.08
CA GLY A 113 8.38 -7.59 5.86
C GLY A 113 8.43 -6.26 5.10
N CYS A 114 8.06 -6.19 3.82
CA CYS A 114 7.95 -4.91 3.10
C CYS A 114 6.55 -4.29 3.33
N SER A 115 6.48 -3.06 3.87
CA SER A 115 5.23 -2.32 4.14
C SER A 115 4.89 -1.24 3.10
N ASP A 116 5.79 -0.95 2.17
CA ASP A 116 5.87 0.35 1.51
C ASP A 116 5.18 0.44 0.14
N PHE A 117 4.01 -0.18 -0.03
CA PHE A 117 3.22 0.11 -1.23
C PHE A 117 2.41 1.39 -0.99
N PRO A 118 2.67 2.47 -1.73
CA PRO A 118 1.87 3.66 -1.60
C PRO A 118 0.48 3.50 -2.22
N VAL A 119 0.22 2.43 -2.99
CA VAL A 119 -1.13 2.05 -3.44
C VAL A 119 -1.29 0.53 -3.46
N TYR A 120 -2.25 -0.02 -2.73
CA TYR A 120 -2.52 -1.47 -2.72
C TYR A 120 -3.99 -1.80 -2.50
N GLU A 121 -4.42 -2.99 -2.92
CA GLU A 121 -5.75 -3.50 -2.62
C GLU A 121 -5.73 -4.32 -1.33
N ASP A 122 -6.76 -4.12 -0.50
CA ASP A 122 -7.01 -4.82 0.75
C ASP A 122 -8.53 -5.06 0.90
N GLY A 123 -8.96 -6.31 0.72
CA GLY A 123 -10.32 -6.74 1.04
C GLY A 123 -11.43 -6.05 0.26
N GLY A 124 -11.18 -5.62 -0.98
CA GLY A 124 -12.10 -4.89 -1.85
C GLY A 124 -11.98 -3.36 -1.78
N VAL A 125 -11.03 -2.86 -0.99
CA VAL A 125 -10.72 -1.43 -0.85
C VAL A 125 -9.32 -1.19 -1.37
N VAL A 126 -9.09 -0.10 -2.11
CA VAL A 126 -7.73 0.33 -2.46
C VAL A 126 -7.26 1.33 -1.43
N VAL A 127 -6.15 1.06 -0.76
CA VAL A 127 -5.50 1.98 0.17
C VAL A 127 -4.41 2.74 -0.58
N ALA A 128 -4.35 4.05 -0.38
CA ALA A 128 -3.34 4.92 -0.96
C ALA A 128 -2.68 5.79 0.12
N ASP A 129 -1.34 5.80 0.14
CA ASP A 129 -0.52 6.63 1.01
C ASP A 129 -0.06 7.89 0.28
N LEU A 130 -0.69 9.02 0.61
CA LEU A 130 -0.42 10.33 0.02
C LEU A 130 0.86 10.98 0.52
N ARG A 131 1.60 10.35 1.44
CA ARG A 131 2.99 10.77 1.74
C ARG A 131 3.91 10.47 0.57
N CYS A 132 3.53 9.55 -0.32
CA CYS A 132 4.18 9.38 -1.60
C CYS A 132 3.82 10.54 -2.53
N GLU A 133 4.79 11.41 -2.82
CA GLU A 133 4.62 12.55 -3.75
C GLU A 133 4.11 12.12 -5.14
N ALA A 134 4.40 10.90 -5.55
CA ALA A 134 3.99 10.36 -6.84
C ALA A 134 2.53 9.85 -6.87
N VAL A 135 1.87 9.74 -5.71
CA VAL A 135 0.46 9.32 -5.65
C VAL A 135 -0.45 10.52 -5.81
N ASP A 136 -1.06 10.62 -6.98
CA ASP A 136 -2.18 11.52 -7.24
C ASP A 136 -3.50 10.80 -6.97
N ARG A 137 -4.19 11.20 -5.88
CA ARG A 137 -5.50 10.67 -5.50
C ARG A 137 -6.53 10.75 -6.63
N VAL A 138 -6.54 11.84 -7.39
CA VAL A 138 -7.54 12.05 -8.45
C VAL A 138 -7.23 11.12 -9.63
N GLY A 139 -5.98 11.11 -10.08
CA GLY A 139 -5.50 10.22 -11.14
C GLY A 139 -5.70 8.75 -10.80
N LEU A 140 -5.43 8.35 -9.55
CA LEU A 140 -5.69 7.00 -9.07
C LEU A 140 -7.18 6.65 -9.15
N GLY A 141 -8.07 7.53 -8.66
CA GLY A 141 -9.51 7.32 -8.75
C GLY A 141 -10.01 7.15 -10.20
N VAL A 142 -9.45 7.91 -11.14
CA VAL A 142 -9.74 7.78 -12.57
C VAL A 142 -9.25 6.44 -13.13
N ALA A 143 -8.02 6.02 -12.79
CA ALA A 143 -7.44 4.76 -13.23
C ALA A 143 -8.28 3.56 -12.74
N LEU A 144 -8.63 3.54 -11.45
CA LEU A 144 -9.49 2.51 -10.86
C LEU A 144 -10.87 2.49 -11.53
N GLY A 145 -11.49 3.65 -11.71
CA GLY A 145 -12.81 3.77 -12.35
C GLY A 145 -12.83 3.25 -13.79
N ARG A 146 -11.76 3.46 -14.56
CA ARG A 146 -11.62 2.89 -15.92
C ARG A 146 -11.55 1.38 -15.90
N ALA A 147 -10.85 0.80 -14.91
CA ALA A 147 -10.65 -0.63 -14.81
C ALA A 147 -11.94 -1.39 -14.41
N ILE A 148 -12.71 -0.87 -13.46
CA ILE A 148 -13.92 -1.54 -12.94
C ILE A 148 -15.20 -1.23 -13.75
N GLY A 149 -15.11 -0.27 -14.67
CA GLY A 149 -16.19 0.06 -15.61
C GLY A 149 -17.22 1.07 -15.09
N PRO A 150 -18.13 1.50 -15.98
CA PRO A 150 -19.00 2.66 -15.77
C PRO A 150 -20.08 2.48 -14.69
N ASP A 151 -20.40 1.24 -14.34
CA ASP A 151 -21.42 0.89 -13.34
C ASP A 151 -20.99 1.24 -11.91
N TYR A 152 -19.70 1.51 -11.71
CA TYR A 152 -19.13 1.83 -10.41
C TYR A 152 -18.62 3.28 -10.40
N ARG A 153 -18.61 3.86 -9.21
CA ARG A 153 -17.89 5.09 -8.88
C ARG A 153 -16.90 4.78 -7.77
N ILE A 154 -15.75 5.44 -7.81
CA ILE A 154 -14.78 5.39 -6.72
C ILE A 154 -15.17 6.46 -5.70
N VAL A 155 -15.32 6.06 -4.45
CA VAL A 155 -15.48 6.97 -3.31
C VAL A 155 -14.19 6.89 -2.51
N ALA A 156 -13.58 8.05 -2.28
CA ALA A 156 -12.34 8.13 -1.52
C ALA A 156 -12.62 8.78 -0.17
N ASP A 157 -12.14 8.15 0.90
CA ASP A 157 -12.27 8.61 2.29
C ASP A 157 -10.88 8.64 2.94
N ALA A 158 -10.58 9.71 3.65
CA ALA A 158 -9.31 9.81 4.37
C ALA A 158 -9.50 9.26 5.78
N ASP A 159 -8.51 8.52 6.28
CA ASP A 159 -8.52 8.10 7.66
C ASP A 159 -8.46 9.34 8.59
N PRO A 160 -9.36 9.46 9.58
CA PRO A 160 -9.44 10.64 10.44
C PRO A 160 -8.20 10.80 11.33
N ASP A 161 -7.58 9.70 11.73
CA ASP A 161 -6.37 9.68 12.56
C ASP A 161 -5.11 9.80 11.68
N PHE A 162 -5.21 9.36 10.41
CA PHE A 162 -4.13 9.41 9.43
C PHE A 162 -4.60 10.00 8.09
N PRO A 163 -4.78 11.34 7.98
CA PRO A 163 -5.37 11.97 6.79
C PRO A 163 -4.62 11.75 5.48
N PHE A 164 -3.37 11.30 5.56
CA PHE A 164 -2.54 10.92 4.42
C PHE A 164 -2.79 9.50 3.93
N LEU A 165 -3.45 8.63 4.70
CA LEU A 165 -3.95 7.34 4.24
C LEU A 165 -5.38 7.51 3.74
N VAL A 166 -5.59 7.21 2.47
CA VAL A 166 -6.88 7.33 1.81
C VAL A 166 -7.35 5.96 1.35
N SER A 167 -8.55 5.60 1.75
CA SER A 167 -9.27 4.43 1.26
C SER A 167 -10.10 4.81 0.05
N LEU A 168 -10.00 4.03 -1.03
CA LEU A 168 -10.75 4.18 -2.27
C LEU A 168 -11.64 2.94 -2.47
N GLU A 169 -12.93 3.13 -2.32
CA GLU A 169 -13.94 2.07 -2.44
C GLU A 169 -14.71 2.15 -3.76
N ALA A 170 -14.84 1.01 -4.43
CA ALA A 170 -15.74 0.87 -5.56
C ALA A 170 -17.20 0.74 -5.09
N ARG A 171 -18.02 1.76 -5.35
CA ARG A 171 -19.46 1.73 -5.05
C ARG A 171 -20.27 1.68 -6.33
N ARG A 172 -21.26 0.79 -6.40
CA ARG A 172 -22.21 0.78 -7.52
C ARG A 172 -22.92 2.12 -7.62
N LYS A 173 -23.01 2.66 -8.83
CA LYS A 173 -23.87 3.82 -9.11
C LYS A 173 -25.31 3.37 -8.94
N ARG A 174 -26.11 4.19 -8.25
CA ARG A 174 -27.57 3.99 -8.25
C ARG A 174 -28.07 4.21 -9.67
N PRO A 175 -28.98 3.38 -10.19
CA PRO A 175 -29.64 3.68 -11.46
C PRO A 175 -30.31 5.04 -11.34
N ALA A 176 -30.16 5.89 -12.36
CA ALA A 176 -30.91 7.13 -12.43
C ALA A 176 -32.40 6.78 -12.29
N LYS A 177 -33.10 7.41 -11.33
CA LYS A 177 -34.56 7.36 -11.30
C LYS A 177 -35.02 7.95 -12.63
N ARG A 178 -35.56 7.10 -13.50
CA ARG A 178 -36.25 7.51 -14.72
C ARG A 178 -37.45 8.37 -14.39
#